data_AF-A0A923E6A2-F1
#
_entry.id   AF-A0A923E6A2-F1
#
_cell.length_a   1.000
_cell.length_b   1.000
_cell.length_c   1.000
_cell.angle_alpha   90.00
_cell.angle_beta   90.00
_cell.angle_gamma   90.00
#
_symmetry.space_group_name_H-M   'P 1'
#
loop_
_entity.id
_entity.type
_entity.pdbx_description
1 polymer ?
#
loop_
_entity_poly.entity_id
_entity_poly.type
_entity_poly.pdbx_seq_one_letter_code
_entity_poly.pdbx_strand_id
1 'polypeptide(L)'
;MAAEAADSLGEETARLIVECLPETMQALDAVGARRVVDLLVERVQAGWTPRQIRAAMDSPLPPTVHRLAALVAKRLEVNVDPALAPERLRSAAESVQRARLRPVDEPEDPVFAAACAAVRAEHPDASHIEVVRIAERRLTSGA
;
A
#
# COMPACT_ATOMS: atom_id res chain seq x y z
N MET A 1 18.54 36.52 1.44
CA MET A 1 18.73 35.10 1.85
C MET A 1 17.76 34.63 2.94
N ALA A 2 17.79 35.10 4.19
CA ALA A 2 16.83 34.61 5.21
C ALA A 2 15.35 34.97 4.94
N ALA A 3 15.09 36.13 4.35
CA ALA A 3 13.73 36.56 3.97
C ALA A 3 13.17 35.77 2.77
N GLU A 4 13.99 35.50 1.74
CA GLU A 4 13.61 34.65 0.58
C GLU A 4 13.26 33.22 1.00
N ALA A 5 14.04 32.63 1.92
CA ALA A 5 13.74 31.27 2.40
C ALA A 5 12.41 31.20 3.16
N ALA A 6 12.06 32.25 3.92
CA ALA A 6 10.78 32.31 4.62
C ALA A 6 9.59 32.48 3.65
N ASP A 7 9.78 33.25 2.58
CA ASP A 7 8.77 33.46 1.54
C ASP A 7 8.48 32.16 0.76
N SER A 8 9.53 31.45 0.33
CA SER A 8 9.39 30.15 -0.36
C SER A 8 8.77 29.06 0.53
N LEU A 9 9.06 29.05 1.83
CA LEU A 9 8.40 28.15 2.79
C LEU A 9 6.90 28.46 2.91
N GLY A 10 6.53 29.74 2.85
CA GLY A 10 5.14 30.20 2.81
C GLY A 10 4.41 29.73 1.55
N GLU A 11 5.06 29.85 0.39
CA GLU A 11 4.52 29.36 -0.89
C GLU A 11 4.32 27.84 -0.89
N GLU A 12 5.29 27.06 -0.39
CA GLU A 12 5.17 25.60 -0.33
C GLU A 12 4.03 25.17 0.61
N THR A 13 3.92 25.85 1.76
CA THR A 13 2.80 25.66 2.71
C THR A 13 1.46 25.94 2.02
N ALA A 14 1.35 27.05 1.29
CA ALA A 14 0.13 27.43 0.58
C ALA A 14 -0.23 26.44 -0.54
N ARG A 15 0.76 26.01 -1.33
CA ARG A 15 0.59 25.01 -2.40
C ARG A 15 0.06 23.70 -1.85
N LEU A 16 0.66 23.18 -0.78
CA LEU A 16 0.23 21.91 -0.18
C LEU A 16 -1.22 21.98 0.32
N ILE A 17 -1.61 23.12 0.91
CA ILE A 17 -2.99 23.37 1.35
C ILE A 17 -3.95 23.36 0.15
N VAL A 18 -3.62 24.06 -0.93
CA VAL A 18 -4.46 24.14 -2.14
C VAL A 18 -4.63 22.78 -2.82
N GLU A 19 -3.57 21.98 -2.86
CA GLU A 19 -3.60 20.65 -3.47
C GLU A 19 -4.42 19.64 -2.65
N CYS A 20 -4.31 19.71 -1.31
CA CYS A 20 -4.90 18.72 -0.42
C CYS A 20 -6.30 19.09 0.09
N LEU A 21 -6.68 20.36 0.10
CA LEU A 21 -7.95 20.82 0.69
C LEU A 21 -8.91 21.43 -0.34
N PRO A 22 -10.23 21.25 -0.18
CA PRO A 22 -11.22 21.97 -0.97
C PRO A 22 -11.21 23.46 -0.64
N GLU A 23 -11.61 24.31 -1.60
CA GLU A 23 -11.59 25.78 -1.48
C GLU A 23 -12.29 26.29 -0.21
N THR A 24 -13.38 25.65 0.18
CA THR A 24 -14.17 25.97 1.37
C THR A 24 -13.40 25.79 2.70
N MET A 25 -12.25 25.10 2.68
CA MET A 25 -11.40 24.82 3.83
C MET A 25 -10.03 25.48 3.77
N GLN A 26 -9.76 26.32 2.77
CA GLN A 26 -8.47 26.98 2.58
C GLN A 26 -8.32 28.29 3.38
N ALA A 27 -9.41 28.82 3.94
CA ALA A 27 -9.42 30.06 4.75
C ALA A 27 -8.87 29.86 6.17
N LEU A 28 -7.64 29.34 6.28
CA LEU A 28 -6.96 29.07 7.54
C LEU A 28 -6.13 30.28 8.00
N ASP A 29 -6.10 30.54 9.31
CA ASP A 29 -5.14 31.46 9.89
C ASP A 29 -3.71 30.86 9.84
N ALA A 30 -2.67 31.70 9.98
CA ALA A 30 -1.27 31.25 9.83
C ALA A 30 -0.87 30.11 10.79
N VAL A 31 -1.40 30.11 12.02
CA VAL A 31 -1.12 29.08 13.03
C VAL A 31 -1.81 27.77 12.66
N GLY A 32 -3.07 27.86 12.24
CA GLY A 32 -3.87 26.75 11.77
C GLY A 32 -3.32 26.13 10.49
N ALA A 33 -2.89 26.97 9.54
CA ALA A 33 -2.26 26.55 8.29
C ALA A 33 -0.99 25.72 8.58
N ARG A 34 -0.13 26.19 9.48
CA ARG A 34 1.08 25.45 9.85
C ARG A 34 0.76 24.07 10.43
N ARG A 35 -0.15 24.02 11.41
CA ARG A 35 -0.58 22.76 12.03
C ARG A 35 -1.18 21.79 11.00
N VAL A 36 -1.99 22.29 10.07
CA VAL A 36 -2.61 21.48 9.03
C VAL A 36 -1.55 20.96 8.05
N VAL A 37 -0.56 21.76 7.69
CA VAL A 37 0.54 21.33 6.83
C VAL A 37 1.37 20.24 7.49
N ASP A 38 1.69 20.36 8.78
CA ASP A 38 2.41 19.30 9.51
C ASP A 38 1.65 17.96 9.44
N LEU A 39 0.31 18.00 9.63
CA LEU A 39 -0.56 16.82 9.48
C LEU A 39 -0.58 16.27 8.04
N LEU A 40 -0.62 17.14 7.03
CA LEU A 40 -0.63 16.74 5.62
C LEU A 40 0.69 16.07 5.23
N VAL A 41 1.82 16.60 5.68
CA VAL A 41 3.15 16.02 5.43
C VAL A 41 3.23 14.60 6.00
N GLU A 42 2.80 14.39 7.24
CA GLU A 42 2.75 13.05 7.85
C GLU A 42 1.93 12.06 7.01
N ARG A 43 0.79 12.50 6.47
CA ARG A 43 -0.12 11.66 5.68
C ARG A 43 0.44 11.36 4.30
N VAL A 44 1.07 12.33 3.65
CA VAL A 44 1.76 12.13 2.37
C VAL A 44 2.92 11.15 2.54
N GLN A 45 3.73 11.30 3.59
CA GLN A 45 4.80 10.36 3.92
C GLN A 45 4.28 8.95 4.26
N ALA A 46 3.07 8.84 4.80
CA ALA A 46 2.41 7.56 5.00
C ALA A 46 1.88 6.92 3.70
N GLY A 47 1.85 7.66 2.59
CA GLY A 47 1.42 7.19 1.27
C GLY A 47 0.04 7.68 0.83
N TRP A 48 -0.50 8.73 1.44
CA TRP A 48 -1.69 9.39 0.92
C TRP A 48 -1.33 10.35 -0.22
N THR A 49 -2.12 10.34 -1.29
CA THR A 49 -1.96 11.33 -2.37
C THR A 49 -2.78 12.59 -2.06
N PRO A 50 -2.34 13.79 -2.47
CA PRO A 50 -3.10 15.03 -2.28
C PRO A 50 -4.55 14.94 -2.79
N ARG A 51 -4.77 14.27 -3.93
CA ARG A 51 -6.10 14.04 -4.50
C ARG A 51 -7.00 13.17 -3.61
N GLN A 52 -6.44 12.14 -2.98
CA GLN A 52 -7.18 11.28 -2.05
C GLN A 52 -7.53 12.04 -0.77
N ILE A 53 -6.59 12.83 -0.25
CA ILE A 53 -6.84 13.70 0.91
C ILE A 53 -7.98 14.66 0.59
N ARG A 54 -7.92 15.34 -0.56
CA ARG A 54 -8.97 16.26 -1.00
C ARG A 54 -10.34 15.58 -1.08
N ALA A 55 -10.42 14.39 -1.66
CA ALA A 55 -11.66 13.62 -1.74
C ALA A 55 -12.19 13.20 -0.35
N ALA A 56 -11.31 12.81 0.57
CA ALA A 56 -11.68 12.49 1.95
C ALA A 56 -12.15 13.71 2.76
N MET A 57 -11.74 14.92 2.33
CA MET A 57 -12.11 16.19 2.95
C MET A 57 -13.38 16.81 2.34
N ASP A 58 -13.83 16.35 1.17
CA ASP A 58 -14.94 16.91 0.36
C ASP A 58 -16.36 16.64 0.93
N SER A 59 -16.46 16.58 2.26
CA SER A 59 -17.74 16.44 2.95
C SER A 59 -18.37 17.79 3.26
N PRO A 60 -19.71 17.93 3.23
CA PRO A 60 -20.39 19.18 3.50
C PRO A 60 -19.99 19.76 4.86
N LEU A 61 -19.82 21.08 4.92
CA LEU A 61 -19.45 21.78 6.15
C LEU A 61 -20.64 21.80 7.13
N PRO A 62 -20.40 21.68 8.46
CA PRO A 62 -21.43 21.90 9.46
C PRO A 62 -21.99 23.33 9.38
N PRO A 63 -23.25 23.56 9.77
CA PRO A 63 -23.87 24.90 9.73
C PRO A 63 -23.19 25.91 10.67
N THR A 64 -22.37 25.47 11.63
CA THR A 64 -21.61 26.35 12.51
C THR A 64 -20.23 25.77 12.77
N VAL A 65 -19.19 26.53 12.40
CA VAL A 65 -17.79 26.17 12.62
C VAL A 65 -17.09 27.35 13.29
N HIS A 66 -16.74 27.21 14.57
CA HIS A 66 -16.08 28.29 15.32
C HIS A 66 -14.60 28.45 14.99
N ARG A 67 -13.92 27.37 14.56
CA ARG A 67 -12.51 27.38 14.12
C ARG A 67 -12.32 26.42 12.96
N LEU A 68 -12.12 26.96 11.76
CA LEU A 68 -11.97 26.17 10.54
C LEU A 68 -10.76 25.23 10.62
N ALA A 69 -9.62 25.71 11.12
CA ALA A 69 -8.42 24.89 11.31
C ALA A 69 -8.64 23.68 12.23
N ALA A 70 -9.45 23.83 13.28
CA ALA A 70 -9.76 22.73 14.19
C ALA A 70 -10.64 21.68 13.50
N LEU A 71 -11.60 22.10 12.67
CA LEU A 71 -12.42 21.21 11.87
C LEU A 71 -11.56 20.43 10.86
N VAL A 72 -10.67 21.13 10.15
CA VAL A 72 -9.78 20.53 9.14
C VAL A 72 -8.86 19.50 9.81
N ALA A 73 -8.20 19.87 10.91
CA ALA A 73 -7.36 18.95 11.67
C ALA A 73 -8.14 17.72 12.13
N LYS A 74 -9.35 17.91 12.68
CA LYS A 74 -10.18 16.79 13.13
C LYS A 74 -10.59 15.87 11.99
N ARG A 75 -10.94 16.42 10.82
CA ARG A 75 -11.27 15.60 9.64
C ARG A 75 -10.06 14.85 9.11
N LEU A 76 -8.87 15.46 9.11
CA LEU A 76 -7.63 14.78 8.76
C LEU A 76 -7.28 13.64 9.72
N GLU A 77 -7.58 13.78 11.02
CA GLU A 77 -7.42 12.71 12.01
C GLU A 77 -8.39 11.54 11.77
N VAL A 78 -9.66 11.84 11.43
CA VAL A 78 -10.70 10.81 11.31
C VAL A 78 -10.73 10.13 9.95
N ASN A 79 -10.56 10.90 8.86
CA ASN A 79 -10.74 10.40 7.49
C ASN A 79 -9.43 10.03 6.81
N VAL A 80 -8.29 10.52 7.31
CA VAL A 80 -6.98 10.38 6.68
C VAL A 80 -5.98 9.83 7.70
N ASP A 81 -6.30 8.64 8.21
CA ASP A 81 -5.42 7.92 9.14
C ASP A 81 -4.15 7.44 8.41
N PRO A 82 -2.93 7.82 8.87
CA PRO A 82 -1.67 7.32 8.32
C PRO A 82 -1.56 5.78 8.27
N ALA A 83 -2.19 5.06 9.20
CA ALA A 83 -2.16 3.60 9.25
C ALA A 83 -3.01 2.95 8.15
N LEU A 84 -4.03 3.67 7.65
CA LEU A 84 -4.95 3.20 6.62
C LEU A 84 -4.59 3.74 5.22
N ALA A 85 -3.36 4.23 5.04
CA ALA A 85 -2.92 4.80 3.78
C ALA A 85 -3.08 3.77 2.62
N PRO A 86 -3.73 4.15 1.51
CA PRO A 86 -3.99 3.23 0.41
C PRO A 86 -2.75 2.59 -0.20
N GLU A 87 -1.61 3.29 -0.20
CA GLU A 87 -0.32 2.74 -0.65
C GLU A 87 0.19 1.64 0.27
N ARG A 88 0.11 1.81 1.59
CA ARG A 88 0.46 0.77 2.58
C ARG A 88 -0.37 -0.49 2.34
N LEU A 89 -1.67 -0.31 2.08
CA LEU A 89 -2.58 -1.42 1.78
C LEU A 89 -2.24 -2.10 0.45
N ARG A 90 -1.89 -1.35 -0.60
CA ARG A 90 -1.43 -1.91 -1.88
C ARG A 90 -0.11 -2.65 -1.73
N SER A 91 0.89 -2.08 -1.08
CA SER A 91 2.16 -2.76 -0.81
C SER A 91 2.00 -4.00 0.04
N ALA A 92 1.09 -4.00 1.02
CA ALA A 92 0.76 -5.19 1.80
C ALA A 92 0.08 -6.25 0.92
N ALA A 93 -0.89 -5.86 0.07
CA ALA A 93 -1.55 -6.76 -0.87
C ALA A 93 -0.57 -7.35 -1.91
N GLU A 94 0.35 -6.55 -2.44
CA GLU A 94 1.42 -7.00 -3.33
C GLU A 94 2.40 -7.92 -2.63
N SER A 95 2.72 -7.66 -1.36
CA SER A 95 3.57 -8.53 -0.54
C SER A 95 2.90 -9.88 -0.28
N VAL A 96 1.61 -9.88 0.06
CA VAL A 96 0.80 -11.11 0.20
C VAL A 96 0.72 -11.85 -1.13
N GLN A 97 0.52 -11.14 -2.24
CA GLN A 97 0.48 -11.75 -3.57
C GLN A 97 1.83 -12.35 -3.96
N ARG A 98 2.95 -11.66 -3.69
CA ARG A 98 4.29 -12.24 -3.85
C ARG A 98 4.49 -13.46 -2.96
N ALA A 99 4.01 -13.42 -1.71
CA ALA A 99 4.12 -14.56 -0.81
C ALA A 99 3.29 -15.76 -1.32
N ARG A 100 2.13 -15.53 -1.93
CA ARG A 100 1.30 -16.56 -2.58
C ARG A 100 1.92 -17.12 -3.86
N LEU A 101 2.66 -16.29 -4.59
CA LEU A 101 3.34 -16.66 -5.84
C LEU A 101 4.75 -17.21 -5.63
N ARG A 102 5.30 -17.13 -4.41
CA ARG A 102 6.48 -17.91 -4.08
C ARG A 102 6.09 -19.38 -4.14
N PRO A 103 6.86 -20.22 -4.86
CA PRO A 103 6.78 -21.65 -4.66
C PRO A 103 6.91 -21.88 -3.15
N VAL A 104 5.95 -22.58 -2.58
CA VAL A 104 6.20 -23.23 -1.30
C VAL A 104 7.39 -24.14 -1.60
N ASP A 105 8.55 -23.88 -1.00
CA ASP A 105 9.61 -24.87 -0.90
C ASP A 105 9.07 -25.99 0.00
N GLU A 106 8.13 -26.74 -0.57
CA GLU A 106 7.76 -28.04 -0.05
C GLU A 106 9.02 -28.88 -0.25
N PRO A 107 9.52 -29.57 0.79
CA PRO A 107 10.69 -30.40 0.62
C PRO A 107 10.38 -31.39 -0.51
N GLU A 108 10.99 -31.20 -1.68
CA GLU A 108 10.89 -32.14 -2.80
C GLU A 108 11.31 -33.49 -2.23
N ASP A 109 10.37 -34.43 -2.12
CA ASP A 109 10.67 -35.76 -1.65
C ASP A 109 11.76 -36.34 -2.57
N PRO A 110 12.99 -36.53 -2.07
CA PRO A 110 14.11 -36.93 -2.91
C PRO A 110 13.91 -38.32 -3.48
N VAL A 111 13.10 -39.16 -2.82
CA VAL A 111 12.73 -40.50 -3.30
C VAL A 111 11.75 -40.38 -4.46
N PHE A 112 10.79 -39.45 -4.37
CA PHE A 112 9.88 -39.14 -5.46
C PHE A 112 10.57 -38.54 -6.68
N ALA A 113 11.49 -37.60 -6.46
CA ALA A 113 12.30 -37.00 -7.53
C ALA A 113 13.16 -38.03 -8.25
N ALA A 114 13.82 -38.93 -7.49
CA ALA A 114 14.60 -40.03 -8.04
C ALA A 114 13.73 -41.02 -8.84
N ALA A 115 12.54 -41.35 -8.34
CA ALA A 115 11.60 -42.22 -9.05
C ALA A 115 11.11 -41.59 -10.37
N CYS A 116 10.80 -40.29 -10.38
CA CYS A 116 10.43 -39.57 -11.60
C CYS A 116 11.59 -39.53 -12.62
N ALA A 117 12.83 -39.31 -12.16
CA ALA A 117 14.00 -39.31 -13.03
C ALA A 117 14.26 -40.69 -13.67
N ALA A 118 14.13 -41.77 -12.90
CA ALA A 118 14.26 -43.13 -13.40
C ALA A 118 13.18 -43.46 -14.45
N VAL A 119 11.92 -43.11 -14.18
CA VAL A 119 10.81 -43.32 -15.12
C VAL A 119 11.02 -42.54 -16.42
N ARG A 120 11.50 -41.30 -16.36
CA ARG A 120 11.76 -40.49 -17.56
C ARG A 120 12.95 -41.01 -18.37
N ALA A 121 13.94 -41.65 -17.73
CA ALA A 121 15.02 -42.33 -18.44
C ALA A 121 14.54 -43.59 -19.18
N GLU A 122 13.57 -44.31 -18.61
CA GLU A 122 12.95 -45.49 -19.23
C GLU A 122 11.91 -45.12 -20.30
N HIS A 123 11.24 -43.98 -20.13
CA HIS A 123 10.18 -43.48 -21.02
C HIS A 123 10.46 -42.02 -21.41
N PRO A 124 11.40 -41.77 -22.33
CA PRO A 124 11.77 -40.41 -22.72
C PRO A 124 10.61 -39.64 -23.39
N ASP A 125 9.69 -40.35 -24.04
CA ASP A 125 8.52 -39.78 -24.72
C ASP A 125 7.29 -39.61 -23.81
N ALA A 126 7.35 -40.06 -22.55
CA ALA A 126 6.21 -39.98 -21.65
C ALA A 126 5.93 -38.53 -21.23
N SER A 127 4.64 -38.20 -21.17
CA SER A 127 4.20 -36.92 -20.63
C SER A 127 4.58 -36.81 -19.15
N HIS A 128 4.82 -35.58 -18.68
CA HIS A 128 5.19 -35.33 -17.28
C HIS A 128 4.18 -35.96 -16.29
N ILE A 129 2.88 -35.92 -16.63
CA ILE A 129 1.82 -36.53 -15.82
C ILE A 129 1.93 -38.07 -15.77
N GLU A 130 2.38 -38.69 -16.87
CA GLU A 130 2.60 -40.14 -16.90
C GLU A 130 3.84 -40.53 -16.09
N VAL A 131 4.90 -39.73 -16.16
CA VAL A 131 6.10 -39.91 -15.35
C VAL A 131 5.76 -39.88 -13.86
N VAL A 132 4.97 -38.88 -13.43
CA VAL A 132 4.49 -38.74 -12.05
C VAL A 132 3.66 -39.95 -11.62
N ARG A 133 2.66 -40.36 -12.41
CA ARG A 133 1.78 -41.50 -12.06
C ARG A 133 2.53 -42.84 -11.95
N ILE A 134 3.52 -43.06 -12.81
CA ILE A 134 4.32 -44.28 -12.76
C ILE A 134 5.25 -44.26 -11.55
N ALA A 135 5.85 -43.12 -11.23
CA ALA A 135 6.66 -42.94 -10.02
C ALA A 135 5.85 -43.19 -8.75
N GLU A 136 4.66 -42.58 -8.62
CA GLU A 136 3.74 -42.82 -7.49
C GLU A 136 3.38 -44.30 -7.35
N ARG A 137 3.09 -44.99 -8.46
CA ARG A 137 2.76 -46.42 -8.47
C ARG A 137 3.94 -47.29 -8.02
N ARG A 138 5.17 -46.94 -8.40
CA ARG A 138 6.38 -47.66 -7.97
C ARG A 138 6.65 -47.50 -6.49
N LEU A 139 6.44 -46.30 -5.95
CA LEU A 139 6.64 -46.03 -4.52
C LEU A 139 5.58 -46.66 -3.63
N THR A 140 4.32 -46.69 -4.11
CA THR A 140 3.21 -47.35 -3.39
C THR A 140 3.25 -48.89 -3.49
N SER A 141 3.94 -49.44 -4.49
CA SER A 141 4.07 -50.91 -4.68
C SER A 141 5.39 -51.49 -4.15
N GLY A 142 6.31 -50.66 -3.67
CA GLY A 142 7.64 -51.04 -3.16
C GLY A 142 7.80 -50.99 -1.64
N ALA A 143 6.71 -50.76 -0.90
CA ALA A 143 6.63 -50.83 0.56
C ALA A 143 5.94 -52.13 1.00
#